data_AF-A0A7C2VKK2-F1
#
_entry.id   AF-A0A7C2VKK2-F1
#
_cell.length_a   1.000
_cell.length_b   1.000
_cell.length_c   1.000
_cell.angle_alpha   90.00
_cell.angle_beta   90.00
_cell.angle_gamma   90.00
#
_symmetry.space_group_name_H-M   'P 1'
#
loop_
_entity.id
_entity.type
_entity.pdbx_description
1 polymer ?
#
loop_
_entity_poly.entity_id
_entity_poly.type
_entity_poly.pdbx_seq_one_letter_code
_entity_poly.pdbx_strand_id
1 'polypeptide(L)'
;MGGTELMCEFRVKVTGLSGERQVADEIVYVKVGGDGVVLRDILGSAVQVNSAIVSYVSVTSEEIHLVEHPLVGAFLTLLSKLENSKNKEDVKAAWESFVKEGDKIISEC
;
A
#
# COMPACT_ATOMS: atom_id res chain seq x y z
N MET A 1 34.16 19.27 -8.03
CA MET A 1 33.70 17.93 -7.60
C MET A 1 32.19 17.93 -7.79
N GLY A 2 31.71 17.52 -8.96
CA GLY A 2 30.28 17.32 -9.18
C GLY A 2 29.91 16.01 -8.51
N GLY A 3 29.26 16.08 -7.35
CA GLY A 3 28.67 14.89 -6.74
C GLY A 3 27.52 14.46 -7.63
N THR A 4 27.64 13.30 -8.26
CA THR A 4 26.49 12.60 -8.81
C THR A 4 25.57 12.30 -7.63
N GLU A 5 24.42 12.97 -7.57
CA GLU A 5 23.34 12.53 -6.69
C GLU A 5 22.95 11.12 -7.17
N LEU A 6 23.37 10.10 -6.42
CA LEU A 6 22.90 8.74 -6.61
C LEU A 6 21.46 8.69 -6.12
N MET A 7 20.52 9.16 -6.94
CA MET A 7 19.11 8.87 -6.74
C MET A 7 18.89 7.40 -7.08
N CYS A 8 18.49 6.63 -6.08
CA CYS A 8 18.05 5.26 -6.27
C CYS A 8 16.57 5.30 -6.65
N GLU A 9 16.28 4.94 -7.88
CA GLU A 9 14.91 4.78 -8.38
C GLU A 9 14.49 3.31 -8.31
N PHE A 10 13.19 3.07 -8.23
CA PHE A 10 12.64 1.74 -8.02
C PHE A 10 11.53 1.42 -9.01
N ARG A 11 11.56 0.21 -9.54
CA ARG A 11 10.39 -0.42 -10.17
C ARG A 11 9.47 -0.95 -9.09
N VAL A 12 8.18 -0.74 -9.25
CA VAL A 12 7.19 -1.19 -8.26
C VAL A 12 6.36 -2.33 -8.84
N LYS A 13 6.39 -3.46 -8.16
CA LYS A 13 5.56 -4.64 -8.45
C LYS A 13 4.53 -4.83 -7.35
N VAL A 14 3.37 -5.31 -7.71
CA VAL A 14 2.32 -5.70 -6.77
C VAL A 14 1.94 -7.15 -7.01
N THR A 15 1.88 -7.92 -5.93
CA THR A 15 1.34 -9.27 -5.92
C THR A 15 -0.04 -9.23 -5.27
N GLY A 16 -1.07 -9.63 -6.02
CA GLY A 16 -2.43 -9.76 -5.54
C GLY A 16 -3.08 -11.06 -5.95
N LEU A 17 -4.40 -11.16 -5.80
CA LEU A 17 -5.17 -12.36 -6.14
C LEU A 17 -5.07 -12.77 -7.62
N SER A 18 -4.84 -11.80 -8.51
CA SER A 18 -4.68 -12.03 -9.96
C SER A 18 -3.23 -12.31 -10.38
N GLY A 19 -2.29 -12.43 -9.43
CA GLY A 19 -0.86 -12.61 -9.68
C GLY A 19 -0.03 -11.34 -9.51
N GLU A 20 1.21 -11.38 -10.01
CA GLU A 20 2.16 -10.27 -9.96
C GLU A 20 2.04 -9.36 -11.20
N ARG A 21 2.08 -8.04 -11.00
CA ARG A 21 2.15 -7.05 -12.09
C ARG A 21 3.02 -5.85 -11.70
N GLN A 22 3.70 -5.25 -12.67
CA GLN A 22 4.36 -3.95 -12.48
C GLN A 22 3.32 -2.83 -12.53
N VAL A 23 3.43 -1.85 -11.62
CA VAL A 23 2.45 -0.76 -11.46
C VAL A 23 3.03 0.63 -11.59
N ALA A 24 4.35 0.76 -11.40
CA ALA A 24 5.05 2.02 -11.57
C ALA A 24 6.53 1.77 -11.87
N ASP A 25 7.18 2.80 -12.38
CA ASP A 25 8.61 2.86 -12.66
C ASP A 25 9.16 4.20 -12.18
N GLU A 26 10.48 4.32 -12.08
CA GLU A 26 11.19 5.55 -11.68
C GLU A 26 10.71 6.11 -10.31
N ILE A 27 10.28 5.24 -9.39
CA ILE A 27 9.76 5.64 -8.08
C ILE A 27 10.89 5.95 -7.11
N VAL A 28 10.81 7.11 -6.47
CA VAL A 28 11.78 7.58 -5.45
C VAL A 28 11.16 7.76 -4.07
N TYR A 29 9.84 7.67 -3.97
CA TYR A 29 9.13 7.81 -2.70
C TYR A 29 7.96 6.85 -2.61
N VAL A 30 7.82 6.23 -1.44
CA VAL A 30 6.74 5.32 -1.11
C VAL A 30 6.23 5.63 0.29
N LYS A 31 4.91 5.65 0.45
CA LYS A 31 4.26 5.84 1.75
C LYS A 31 2.95 5.08 1.82
N VAL A 32 2.67 4.46 2.96
CA VAL A 32 1.31 3.99 3.29
C VAL A 32 0.43 5.21 3.59
N GLY A 33 -0.70 5.33 2.90
CA GLY A 33 -1.62 6.46 3.02
C GLY A 33 -3.03 6.10 2.55
N GLY A 34 -4.02 6.48 3.35
CA GLY A 34 -5.41 6.09 3.10
C GLY A 34 -5.60 4.59 3.32
N ASP A 35 -6.11 3.91 2.30
CA ASP A 35 -6.34 2.47 2.27
C ASP A 35 -5.23 1.70 1.52
N GLY A 36 -4.10 2.34 1.19
CA GLY A 36 -3.08 1.74 0.35
C GLY A 36 -1.73 2.45 0.38
N VAL A 37 -1.03 2.44 -0.77
CA VAL A 37 0.30 3.00 -0.93
C VAL A 37 0.29 4.14 -1.97
N VAL A 38 0.86 5.28 -1.58
CA VAL A 38 1.19 6.40 -2.48
C VAL A 38 2.62 6.19 -2.97
N LEU A 39 2.78 6.16 -4.28
CA LEU A 39 4.05 6.14 -4.99
C LEU A 39 4.29 7.51 -5.62
N ARG A 40 5.53 8.00 -5.62
CA ARG A 40 5.89 9.22 -6.35
C ARG A 40 7.17 9.03 -7.16
N ASP A 41 7.10 9.42 -8.43
CA ASP A 41 8.20 9.33 -9.39
C ASP A 41 9.18 10.52 -9.25
N ILE A 42 10.27 10.48 -10.03
CA ILE A 42 11.28 11.54 -10.11
C ILE A 42 10.75 12.90 -10.56
N LEU A 43 9.64 12.94 -11.29
CA LEU A 43 8.99 14.16 -11.77
C LEU A 43 7.99 14.73 -10.74
N GLY A 44 7.73 14.00 -9.66
CA GLY A 44 6.78 14.34 -8.62
C GLY A 44 5.35 13.87 -8.89
N SER A 45 5.09 13.12 -9.96
CA SER A 45 3.77 12.52 -10.23
C SER A 45 3.48 11.44 -9.20
N ALA A 46 2.23 11.39 -8.74
CA ALA A 46 1.80 10.43 -7.73
C ALA A 46 0.83 9.39 -8.30
N VAL A 47 1.03 8.13 -7.91
CA VAL A 47 0.14 7.01 -8.20
C VAL A 47 -0.28 6.37 -6.88
N GLN A 48 -1.57 6.11 -6.71
CA GLN A 48 -2.10 5.37 -5.57
C GLN A 48 -2.35 3.92 -5.96
N VAL A 49 -1.83 2.99 -5.16
CA VAL A 49 -2.17 1.57 -5.21
C VAL A 49 -3.04 1.26 -4.01
N ASN A 50 -4.35 1.13 -4.23
CA ASN A 50 -5.33 0.88 -3.17
C ASN A 50 -5.19 -0.52 -2.59
N SER A 51 -5.62 -0.72 -1.34
CA SER A 51 -5.65 -2.03 -0.69
C SER A 51 -4.30 -2.77 -0.71
N ALA A 52 -3.21 -2.00 -0.63
CA ALA A 52 -1.86 -2.54 -0.71
C ALA A 52 -0.97 -2.04 0.43
N ILE A 53 0.05 -2.84 0.77
CA ILE A 53 1.14 -2.48 1.70
C ILE A 53 2.48 -2.87 1.10
N VAL A 54 3.56 -2.21 1.54
CA VAL A 54 4.91 -2.60 1.19
C VAL A 54 5.24 -3.93 1.87
N SER A 55 5.56 -4.94 1.07
CA SER A 55 6.07 -6.23 1.53
C SER A 55 7.56 -6.16 1.78
N TYR A 56 8.33 -5.71 0.78
CA TYR A 56 9.76 -5.45 0.93
C TYR A 56 10.25 -4.41 -0.07
N VAL A 57 11.44 -3.88 0.22
CA VAL A 57 12.19 -3.00 -0.65
C VAL A 57 13.59 -3.58 -0.82
N SER A 58 14.06 -3.69 -2.06
CA SER A 58 15.40 -4.15 -2.40
C SER A 58 16.13 -3.07 -3.18
N VAL A 59 17.11 -2.46 -2.52
CA VAL A 59 18.00 -1.46 -3.15
C VAL A 59 18.88 -2.13 -4.21
N THR A 60 19.36 -3.36 -3.96
CA THR A 60 20.25 -4.08 -4.86
C THR A 60 19.61 -4.41 -6.21
N SER A 61 18.30 -4.68 -6.23
CA SER A 61 17.55 -4.95 -7.46
C SER A 61 16.73 -3.76 -7.95
N GLU A 62 16.74 -2.66 -7.21
CA GLU A 62 15.93 -1.48 -7.49
C GLU A 62 14.43 -1.83 -7.63
N GLU A 63 13.92 -2.63 -6.68
CA GLU A 63 12.53 -3.07 -6.66
C GLU A 63 11.83 -2.78 -5.33
N ILE A 64 10.60 -2.26 -5.41
CA ILE A 64 9.63 -2.23 -4.31
C ILE A 64 8.55 -3.25 -4.62
N HIS A 65 8.28 -4.12 -3.66
CA HIS A 65 7.24 -5.14 -3.78
C HIS A 65 6.10 -4.83 -2.83
N LEU A 66 4.90 -4.76 -3.40
CA LEU A 66 3.66 -4.53 -2.70
C LEU A 66 2.86 -5.83 -2.63
N VAL A 67 2.13 -6.02 -1.55
CA VAL A 67 1.06 -7.03 -1.46
C VAL A 67 -0.28 -6.30 -1.51
N GLU A 68 -1.15 -6.70 -2.43
CA GLU A 68 -2.49 -6.15 -2.63
C GLU A 68 -3.54 -7.19 -2.23
N HIS A 69 -4.43 -6.82 -1.31
CA HIS A 69 -5.52 -7.68 -0.87
C HIS A 69 -6.67 -6.83 -0.30
N PRO A 70 -7.96 -7.15 -0.56
CA PRO A 70 -9.08 -6.39 0.01
C PRO A 70 -9.01 -6.24 1.54
N LEU A 71 -8.56 -7.29 2.23
CA LEU A 71 -8.34 -7.28 3.68
C LEU A 71 -7.31 -6.24 4.14
N VAL A 72 -6.28 -5.96 3.32
CA VAL A 72 -5.27 -4.94 3.62
C VAL A 72 -5.91 -3.55 3.62
N GLY A 73 -6.73 -3.21 2.62
CA GLY A 73 -7.41 -1.92 2.57
C GLY A 73 -8.37 -1.71 3.74
N ALA A 74 -9.13 -2.75 4.09
CA ALA A 74 -10.02 -2.74 5.26
C ALA A 74 -9.22 -2.56 6.57
N PHE A 75 -8.07 -3.23 6.71
CA PHE A 75 -7.18 -3.09 7.86
C PHE A 75 -6.60 -1.67 7.98
N LEU A 76 -6.09 -1.10 6.90
CA LEU A 76 -5.52 0.26 6.90
C LEU A 76 -6.58 1.31 7.24
N THR A 77 -7.82 1.12 6.75
CA THR A 77 -8.95 1.97 7.11
C THR A 77 -9.26 1.89 8.60
N LEU A 78 -9.32 0.67 9.16
CA LEU A 78 -9.51 0.45 10.59
C LEU A 78 -8.40 1.12 11.42
N LEU A 79 -7.13 0.90 11.05
CA LEU A 79 -5.98 1.48 11.73
C LEU A 79 -6.06 3.02 11.74
N SER A 80 -6.37 3.63 10.60
CA SER A 80 -6.57 5.08 10.48
C SER A 80 -7.68 5.59 11.39
N LYS A 81 -8.81 4.87 11.50
CA LYS A 81 -9.89 5.24 12.43
C LYS A 81 -9.50 5.11 13.89
N LEU A 82 -8.76 4.05 14.25
CA LEU A 82 -8.25 3.85 15.61
C LEU A 82 -7.29 4.96 16.03
N GLU A 83 -6.43 5.43 15.13
CA GLU A 83 -5.44 6.47 15.41
C GLU A 83 -6.04 7.88 15.45
N ASN A 84 -7.01 8.17 14.57
CA ASN A 84 -7.43 9.54 14.30
C ASN A 84 -8.87 9.87 14.76
N SER A 85 -9.72 8.87 15.00
CA SER A 85 -11.10 9.12 15.42
C SER A 85 -11.25 9.07 16.95
N LYS A 86 -11.97 10.05 17.49
CA LYS A 86 -12.45 10.02 18.89
C LYS A 86 -13.87 9.45 19.00
N ASN A 87 -14.52 9.19 17.87
CA ASN A 87 -15.87 8.65 17.82
C ASN A 87 -15.83 7.13 17.83
N LYS A 88 -16.36 6.54 18.91
CA LYS A 88 -16.41 5.09 19.10
C LYS A 88 -17.25 4.38 18.04
N GLU A 89 -18.34 4.99 17.57
CA GLU A 89 -19.20 4.37 16.56
C GLU A 89 -18.49 4.28 15.21
N ASP A 90 -17.68 5.28 14.84
CA ASP A 90 -16.90 5.24 13.60
C ASP A 90 -15.83 4.14 13.63
N VAL A 91 -15.18 3.96 14.78
CA VAL A 91 -14.20 2.88 14.99
C VAL A 91 -14.90 1.53 14.94
N LYS A 92 -16.07 1.40 15.59
CA LYS A 92 -16.85 0.17 15.60
C LYS A 92 -17.32 -0.21 14.19
N ALA A 93 -17.81 0.75 13.42
CA ALA A 93 -18.21 0.52 12.03
C ALA A 93 -17.03 0.06 11.16
N ALA A 94 -15.83 0.64 11.35
CA ALA A 94 -14.63 0.20 10.65
C ALA A 94 -14.20 -1.22 11.06
N TRP A 95 -14.33 -1.57 12.35
CA TRP A 95 -14.08 -2.91 12.85
C TRP A 95 -15.05 -3.93 12.24
N GLU A 96 -16.35 -3.65 12.26
CA GLU A 96 -17.38 -4.51 11.67
C GLU A 96 -17.16 -4.70 10.17
N SER A 97 -16.75 -3.65 9.45
CA SER A 97 -16.38 -3.75 8.04
C SER A 97 -15.16 -4.65 7.80
N PHE A 98 -14.13 -4.54 8.65
CA PHE A 98 -12.93 -5.37 8.57
C PHE A 98 -13.24 -6.86 8.80
N VAL A 99 -14.02 -7.17 9.85
CA VAL A 99 -14.46 -8.54 10.15
C VAL A 99 -15.29 -9.10 8.99
N LYS A 100 -16.26 -8.32 8.48
CA LYS A 100 -17.10 -8.75 7.36
C LYS A 100 -16.28 -9.09 6.11
N GLU A 101 -15.26 -8.29 5.79
CA GLU A 101 -14.37 -8.57 4.66
C GLU A 101 -13.59 -9.87 4.89
N GLY A 102 -13.05 -10.06 6.10
CA GLY A 102 -12.38 -11.31 6.50
C GLY A 102 -13.28 -12.54 6.38
N ASP A 103 -14.51 -12.48 6.91
CA ASP A 103 -15.49 -13.56 6.84
C ASP A 103 -15.82 -13.92 5.38
N LYS A 104 -16.00 -12.91 4.52
CA LYS A 104 -16.24 -13.11 3.08
C LYS A 104 -15.08 -13.86 2.43
N ILE A 105 -13.84 -13.41 2.63
CA ILE A 105 -12.64 -14.05 2.07
C ILE A 105 -12.54 -15.51 2.51
N ILE A 106 -12.74 -15.79 3.81
CA ILE A 106 -12.68 -17.15 4.36
C ILE A 106 -13.76 -18.03 3.75
N SER A 107 -14.96 -17.49 3.48
CA SER A 107 -16.05 -18.24 2.85
C SER A 107 -15.83 -18.58 1.37
N GLU A 108 -14.92 -17.86 0.70
CA GLU A 108 -14.58 -18.01 -0.73
C GLU A 108 -13.27 -18.80 -0.95
N CYS A 109 -12.58 -19.21 0.13
CA CYS A 109 -11.39 -20.07 0.13
C CYS A 109 -11.76 -21.56 0.01
#